data_AF-A0A7W8ZD43-F1
#
_entry.id   AF-A0A7W8ZD43-F1
#
_cell.length_a   1.000
_cell.length_b   1.000
_cell.length_c   1.000
_cell.angle_alpha   90.00
_cell.angle_beta   90.00
_cell.angle_gamma   90.00
#
_symmetry.space_group_name_H-M   'P 1'
#
loop_
_entity.id
_entity.type
_entity.pdbx_description
1 polymer ?
#
loop_
_entity_poly.entity_id
_entity_poly.type
_entity_poly.pdbx_seq_one_letter_code
_entity_poly.pdbx_strand_id
1 'polypeptide(L)'
;MDIAHRLGGGTTFTTPSDREIVVTRVLDAPRRLVFDAWTSPEHIPHWMGPKAWTMRVCEIDLRPGGGYRFAWSGPDGAEMGISGVYRVIDPPGRLVTTESWDEGPEVLNTLVLNEQDGVTTMTCTALYPSRDVRDAVLGTGMRAGMSEGLNRLEERLRARAGSSEGKTTVDWKLEAVPLPVTDVDRAKHFYGEMAGFTVDHDHRIGEDFRVLQLTPPGSACSIVVGTGIVATEPGSVQGLTLVVPDIHAARAELTGRGVEVSEVEDLTAPGKPTVSHAYFSDPDGNGWVLQQRIHFPG
;
A
#
# COMPACT_ATOMS: atom_id res chain seq x y z
N MET A 1 5.02 -28.58 -1.53
CA MET A 1 6.39 -28.98 -1.91
C MET A 1 6.96 -27.86 -2.75
N ASP A 2 8.11 -27.37 -2.33
CA ASP A 2 8.54 -25.97 -2.38
C ASP A 2 9.44 -25.70 -3.60
N ILE A 3 9.01 -24.82 -4.50
CA ILE A 3 9.80 -24.32 -5.65
C ILE A 3 10.13 -22.83 -5.48
N ALA A 4 9.41 -22.11 -4.61
CA ALA A 4 9.61 -20.67 -4.42
C ALA A 4 10.82 -20.36 -3.52
N HIS A 5 11.21 -21.27 -2.62
CA HIS A 5 12.23 -20.95 -1.61
C HIS A 5 13.69 -21.20 -2.04
N ARG A 6 13.97 -21.54 -3.30
CA ARG A 6 15.30 -22.05 -3.71
C ARG A 6 16.19 -21.21 -4.62
N LEU A 7 15.77 -20.04 -5.09
CA LEU A 7 16.68 -19.13 -5.81
C LEU A 7 16.31 -17.68 -5.46
N GLY A 8 17.25 -16.93 -4.87
CA GLY A 8 17.19 -15.48 -4.95
C GLY A 8 17.17 -15.10 -6.43
N GLY A 9 15.99 -14.75 -6.94
CA GLY A 9 15.72 -14.71 -8.36
C GLY A 9 16.57 -13.65 -9.04
N GLY A 10 17.53 -14.05 -9.86
CA GLY A 10 18.37 -13.11 -10.61
C GLY A 10 17.52 -12.14 -11.44
N THR A 11 18.06 -10.93 -11.67
CA THR A 11 17.39 -9.94 -12.53
C THR A 11 17.43 -10.42 -13.98
N THR A 12 16.27 -10.56 -14.61
CA THR A 12 16.15 -10.97 -16.01
C THR A 12 15.95 -9.76 -16.91
N PHE A 13 16.57 -9.75 -18.08
CA PHE A 13 16.46 -8.70 -19.09
C PHE A 13 16.05 -9.32 -20.43
N THR A 14 14.98 -8.81 -21.03
CA THR A 14 14.52 -9.23 -22.36
C THR A 14 14.26 -8.02 -23.25
N THR A 15 14.17 -8.26 -24.56
CA THR A 15 13.86 -7.24 -25.57
C THR A 15 12.66 -7.71 -26.40
N PRO A 16 11.43 -7.59 -25.89
CA PRO A 16 10.24 -8.15 -26.55
C PRO A 16 9.88 -7.43 -27.86
N SER A 17 10.39 -6.23 -28.07
CA SER A 17 10.29 -5.47 -29.32
C SER A 17 11.62 -4.79 -29.65
N ASP A 18 11.69 -4.15 -30.82
CA ASP A 18 12.89 -3.45 -31.27
C ASP A 18 13.30 -2.29 -30.35
N ARG A 19 12.36 -1.73 -29.58
CA ARG A 19 12.56 -0.50 -28.78
C ARG A 19 12.42 -0.69 -27.28
N GLU A 20 12.21 -1.90 -26.81
CA GLU A 20 11.94 -2.14 -25.39
C GLU A 20 13.04 -2.97 -24.73
N ILE A 21 13.33 -2.61 -23.49
CA ILE A 21 14.00 -3.49 -22.53
C ILE A 21 13.02 -3.75 -21.39
N VAL A 22 12.75 -5.03 -21.13
CA VAL A 22 11.94 -5.45 -19.98
C VAL A 22 12.84 -6.07 -18.94
N VAL A 23 12.79 -5.51 -17.73
CA VAL A 23 13.49 -5.97 -16.54
C VAL A 23 12.49 -6.64 -15.61
N THR A 24 12.74 -7.90 -15.24
CA THR A 24 11.91 -8.65 -14.31
C THR A 24 12.72 -9.10 -13.11
N ARG A 25 12.19 -8.90 -11.90
CA ARG A 25 12.78 -9.33 -10.63
C ARG A 25 11.69 -9.79 -9.68
N VAL A 26 11.95 -10.88 -8.95
CA VAL A 26 11.13 -11.29 -7.81
C VAL A 26 11.76 -10.72 -6.55
N LEU A 27 10.97 -10.06 -5.72
CA LEU A 27 11.36 -9.43 -4.46
C LEU A 27 10.51 -10.04 -3.34
N ASP A 28 11.17 -10.57 -2.31
CA ASP A 28 10.53 -11.12 -1.11
C ASP A 28 10.08 -10.00 -0.17
N ALA A 29 9.08 -9.23 -0.63
CA ALA A 29 8.45 -8.15 0.11
C ALA A 29 7.09 -7.77 -0.51
N PRO A 30 6.11 -7.29 0.29
CA PRO A 30 4.84 -6.77 -0.21
C PRO A 30 5.04 -5.60 -1.20
N ARG A 31 4.19 -5.49 -2.21
CA ARG A 31 4.35 -4.51 -3.31
C ARG A 31 4.29 -3.07 -2.81
N ARG A 32 3.62 -2.83 -1.69
CA ARG A 32 3.61 -1.53 -1.02
C ARG A 32 5.01 -1.09 -0.61
N LEU A 33 5.82 -1.97 -0.01
CA LEU A 33 7.19 -1.63 0.38
C LEU A 33 8.09 -1.41 -0.83
N VAL A 34 7.88 -2.17 -1.91
CA VAL A 34 8.60 -1.99 -3.18
C VAL A 34 8.22 -0.65 -3.82
N PHE A 35 6.94 -0.29 -3.82
CA PHE A 35 6.45 0.98 -4.32
C PHE A 35 7.02 2.16 -3.53
N ASP A 36 6.95 2.09 -2.19
CA ASP A 36 7.52 3.12 -1.30
C ASP A 36 9.03 3.28 -1.54
N ALA A 37 9.76 2.18 -1.77
CA ALA A 37 11.19 2.23 -2.08
C ALA A 37 11.49 2.93 -3.42
N TRP A 38 10.53 2.94 -4.35
CA TRP A 38 10.64 3.56 -5.67
C TRP A 38 10.25 5.03 -5.71
N THR A 39 9.47 5.49 -4.73
CA THR A 39 8.86 6.84 -4.76
C THR A 39 9.25 7.73 -3.58
N SER A 40 10.00 7.21 -2.60
CA SER A 40 10.44 7.95 -1.43
C SER A 40 11.88 8.47 -1.57
N PRO A 41 12.12 9.78 -1.36
CA PRO A 41 13.48 10.32 -1.34
C PRO A 41 14.28 9.83 -0.13
N GLU A 42 13.62 9.29 0.91
CA GLU A 42 14.28 8.62 2.03
C GLU A 42 14.84 7.25 1.64
N HIS A 43 14.30 6.58 0.63
CA HIS A 43 14.63 5.18 0.33
C HIS A 43 15.53 5.04 -0.89
N ILE A 44 15.25 5.78 -1.96
CA ILE A 44 15.96 5.74 -3.24
C ILE A 44 17.49 5.84 -3.11
N PRO A 45 18.07 6.79 -2.33
CA PRO A 45 19.53 6.95 -2.22
C PRO A 45 20.28 5.71 -1.74
N HIS A 46 19.58 4.79 -1.07
CA HIS A 46 20.23 3.68 -0.42
C HIS A 46 20.32 2.40 -1.25
N TRP A 47 19.58 2.31 -2.36
CA TRP A 47 19.59 1.13 -3.22
C TRP A 47 19.85 1.46 -4.68
N MET A 48 19.41 2.63 -5.17
CA MET A 48 19.50 2.95 -6.59
C MET A 48 20.91 3.42 -6.99
N GLY A 49 21.45 2.77 -8.01
CA GLY A 49 22.79 3.01 -8.55
C GLY A 49 23.88 2.08 -7.98
N PRO A 50 25.10 2.13 -8.53
CA PRO A 50 26.20 1.26 -8.11
C PRO A 50 26.66 1.56 -6.67
N LYS A 51 27.17 0.55 -5.94
CA LYS A 51 27.62 0.70 -4.54
C LYS A 51 28.80 1.66 -4.38
N ALA A 52 29.66 1.76 -5.40
CA ALA A 52 30.79 2.68 -5.42
C ALA A 52 30.39 4.16 -5.64
N TRP A 53 29.12 4.43 -5.96
CA TRP A 53 28.59 5.76 -6.23
C TRP A 53 27.67 6.22 -5.11
N THR A 54 27.74 7.49 -4.74
CA THR A 54 26.87 8.08 -3.71
C THR A 54 25.88 9.04 -4.34
N MET A 55 24.59 8.82 -4.12
CA MET A 55 23.56 9.76 -4.54
C MET A 55 23.62 11.02 -3.67
N ARG A 56 23.87 12.17 -4.30
CA ARG A 56 23.99 13.49 -3.64
C ARG A 56 22.71 14.31 -3.76
N VAL A 57 21.96 14.13 -4.83
CA VAL A 57 20.69 14.81 -5.09
C VAL A 57 19.60 13.76 -5.22
N CYS A 58 18.54 13.92 -4.43
CA CYS A 58 17.33 13.13 -4.54
C CYS A 58 16.10 14.02 -4.35
N GLU A 59 15.61 14.57 -5.45
CA GLU A 59 14.47 15.48 -5.48
C GLU A 59 13.29 14.78 -6.15
N ILE A 60 12.12 14.83 -5.52
CA ILE A 60 10.90 14.15 -5.96
C ILE A 60 9.71 15.06 -5.69
N ASP A 61 8.95 15.40 -6.75
CA ASP A 61 7.60 15.96 -6.68
C ASP A 61 6.61 14.85 -7.07
N LEU A 62 6.21 14.02 -6.10
CA LEU A 62 5.44 12.79 -6.34
C LEU A 62 3.95 13.07 -6.62
N ARG A 63 3.67 13.60 -7.81
CA ARG A 63 2.32 13.78 -8.36
C ARG A 63 2.36 13.66 -9.87
N PRO A 64 1.26 13.33 -10.56
CA PRO A 64 1.21 13.39 -12.02
C PRO A 64 1.63 14.77 -12.53
N GLY A 65 2.59 14.80 -13.46
CA GLY A 65 3.24 16.00 -13.98
C GLY A 65 4.36 16.58 -13.10
N GLY A 66 4.58 16.05 -11.91
CA GLY A 66 5.70 16.42 -11.04
C GLY A 66 7.03 15.85 -11.54
N GLY A 67 8.11 16.59 -11.32
CA GLY A 67 9.46 16.21 -11.75
C GLY A 67 10.23 15.42 -10.69
N TYR A 68 11.30 14.75 -11.11
CA TYR A 68 12.32 14.23 -10.22
C TYR A 68 13.73 14.47 -10.77
N ARG A 69 14.71 14.55 -9.86
CA ARG A 69 16.14 14.68 -10.18
C ARG A 69 16.96 13.82 -9.23
N PHE A 70 17.75 12.92 -9.80
CA PHE A 70 18.74 12.12 -9.08
C PHE A 70 20.13 12.40 -9.65
N ALA A 71 21.11 12.62 -8.78
CA ALA A 71 22.50 12.79 -9.18
C ALA A 71 23.43 12.04 -8.24
N TRP A 72 24.45 11.38 -8.80
CA TRP A 72 25.45 10.63 -8.06
C TRP A 72 26.85 11.17 -8.32
N SER A 73 27.68 11.11 -7.29
CA SER A 73 29.13 11.28 -7.41
C SER A 73 29.81 9.91 -7.31
N GLY A 74 30.64 9.61 -8.29
CA GLY A 74 31.42 8.38 -8.39
C GLY A 74 32.84 8.54 -7.84
N PRO A 75 33.63 7.46 -7.89
CA PRO A 75 35.07 7.52 -7.70
C PRO A 75 35.69 8.53 -8.67
N ASP A 76 36.78 9.18 -8.25
CA ASP A 76 37.56 10.12 -9.08
C ASP A 76 36.82 11.42 -9.48
N GLY A 77 35.71 11.74 -8.81
CA GLY A 77 34.96 12.98 -9.03
C GLY A 77 34.04 12.96 -10.24
N ALA A 78 33.82 11.79 -10.85
CA ALA A 78 32.83 11.63 -11.91
C ALA A 78 31.41 11.91 -11.39
N GLU A 79 30.58 12.52 -12.21
CA GLU A 79 29.18 12.78 -11.91
C GLU A 79 28.28 12.14 -12.97
N MET A 80 27.10 11.69 -12.55
CA MET A 80 26.05 11.21 -13.43
C MET A 80 24.71 11.64 -12.86
N GLY A 81 23.71 11.88 -13.70
CA GLY A 81 22.38 12.09 -13.19
C GLY A 81 21.26 11.77 -14.15
N ILE A 82 20.10 11.51 -13.55
CA ILE A 82 18.84 11.33 -14.27
C ILE A 82 17.81 12.35 -13.84
N SER A 83 16.96 12.75 -14.77
CA SER A 83 15.77 13.54 -14.49
C SER A 83 14.59 12.99 -15.28
N GLY A 84 13.39 13.34 -14.85
CA GLY A 84 12.18 12.85 -15.47
C GLY A 84 10.92 13.42 -14.86
N VAL A 85 9.77 12.96 -15.37
CA VAL A 85 8.44 13.40 -14.95
C VAL A 85 7.57 12.18 -14.64
N TYR A 86 6.83 12.23 -13.53
CA TYR A 86 5.81 11.25 -13.21
C TYR A 86 4.60 11.42 -14.13
N ARG A 87 4.30 10.43 -14.97
CA ARG A 87 3.14 10.44 -15.88
C ARG A 87 1.92 9.79 -15.26
N VAL A 88 2.10 8.65 -14.59
CA VAL A 88 1.03 7.91 -13.88
C VAL A 88 1.57 7.45 -12.53
N ILE A 89 0.77 7.64 -11.49
CA ILE A 89 1.03 7.17 -10.13
C ILE A 89 -0.24 6.44 -9.69
N ASP A 90 -0.16 5.12 -9.57
CA ASP A 90 -1.28 4.26 -9.19
C ASP A 90 -0.80 3.29 -8.08
N PRO A 91 -0.69 3.77 -6.84
CA PRO A 91 -0.13 3.01 -5.74
C PRO A 91 -1.04 1.84 -5.34
N PRO A 92 -0.48 0.71 -4.86
CA PRO A 92 0.94 0.37 -4.81
C PRO A 92 1.39 -0.43 -6.04
N GLY A 93 0.64 -0.39 -7.15
CA GLY A 93 0.75 -1.38 -8.23
C GLY A 93 1.47 -0.91 -9.48
N ARG A 94 1.46 0.41 -9.77
CA ARG A 94 1.94 0.91 -11.06
C ARG A 94 2.49 2.34 -10.99
N LEU A 95 3.61 2.55 -11.68
CA LEU A 95 4.25 3.85 -11.84
C LEU A 95 4.72 4.01 -13.29
N VAL A 96 4.44 5.15 -13.91
CA VAL A 96 4.96 5.50 -15.25
C VAL A 96 5.73 6.79 -15.14
N THR A 97 6.99 6.78 -15.57
CA THR A 97 7.88 7.95 -15.56
C THR A 97 8.55 8.13 -16.90
N THR A 98 8.89 9.37 -17.25
CA THR A 98 9.95 9.62 -18.24
C THR A 98 11.31 9.60 -17.54
N GLU A 99 12.38 9.28 -18.25
CA GLU A 99 13.75 9.29 -17.74
C GLU A 99 14.69 9.81 -18.83
N SER A 100 15.63 10.68 -18.46
CA SER A 100 16.72 11.14 -19.30
C SER A 100 18.02 11.21 -18.50
N TRP A 101 19.08 10.62 -19.04
CA TRP A 101 20.44 10.65 -18.46
C TRP A 101 21.23 11.83 -19.03
N ASP A 102 21.62 12.80 -18.21
CA ASP A 102 22.43 13.98 -18.59
C ASP A 102 22.04 14.60 -19.95
N GLU A 103 20.75 14.93 -20.10
CA GLU A 103 20.13 15.48 -21.34
C GLU A 103 20.13 14.54 -22.57
N GLY A 104 20.31 13.25 -22.34
CA GLY A 104 20.16 12.20 -23.34
C GLY A 104 18.71 12.01 -23.85
N PRO A 105 18.49 11.01 -24.73
CA PRO A 105 17.16 10.73 -25.25
C PRO A 105 16.19 10.34 -24.12
N GLU A 106 14.99 10.92 -24.13
CA GLU A 106 13.93 10.57 -23.19
C GLU A 106 13.46 9.12 -23.40
N VAL A 107 13.38 8.37 -22.30
CA VAL A 107 12.91 6.99 -22.22
C VAL A 107 11.63 6.97 -21.38
N LEU A 108 10.63 6.18 -21.79
CA LEU A 108 9.42 5.99 -20.99
C LEU A 108 9.54 4.68 -20.20
N ASN A 109 9.53 4.79 -18.87
CA ASN A 109 9.57 3.67 -17.96
C ASN A 109 8.17 3.35 -17.43
N THR A 110 7.78 2.07 -17.48
CA THR A 110 6.55 1.56 -16.86
C THR A 110 6.90 0.47 -15.86
N LEU A 111 6.70 0.76 -14.58
CA LEU A 111 6.82 -0.18 -13.48
C LEU A 111 5.45 -0.78 -13.16
N VAL A 112 5.38 -2.11 -13.09
CA VAL A 112 4.22 -2.88 -12.64
C VAL A 112 4.66 -3.82 -11.52
N LEU A 113 3.91 -3.82 -10.42
CA LEU A 113 4.17 -4.61 -9.22
C LEU A 113 2.98 -5.54 -8.94
N ASN A 114 3.19 -6.83 -9.16
CA ASN A 114 2.20 -7.87 -8.89
C ASN A 114 2.62 -8.67 -7.65
N GLU A 115 1.77 -8.70 -6.64
CA GLU A 115 2.04 -9.42 -5.38
C GLU A 115 1.22 -10.71 -5.29
N GLN A 116 1.86 -11.78 -4.82
CA GLN A 116 1.23 -13.02 -4.39
C GLN A 116 1.92 -13.49 -3.10
N ASP A 117 1.14 -13.78 -2.06
CA ASP A 117 1.63 -14.27 -0.75
C ASP A 117 2.79 -13.45 -0.16
N GLY A 118 2.71 -12.13 -0.25
CA GLY A 118 3.75 -11.22 0.27
C GLY A 118 5.01 -11.13 -0.59
N VAL A 119 5.06 -11.82 -1.74
CA VAL A 119 6.16 -11.79 -2.71
C VAL A 119 5.76 -10.97 -3.93
N THR A 120 6.59 -10.00 -4.31
CA THR A 120 6.32 -9.10 -5.44
C THR A 120 7.13 -9.49 -6.66
N THR A 121 6.44 -9.74 -7.78
CA THR A 121 7.05 -9.72 -9.11
C THR A 121 7.02 -8.30 -9.66
N MET A 122 8.22 -7.73 -9.80
CA MET A 122 8.47 -6.43 -10.38
C MET A 122 8.75 -6.57 -11.88
N THR A 123 8.03 -5.82 -12.70
CA THR A 123 8.30 -5.68 -14.15
C THR A 123 8.50 -4.20 -14.48
N CYS A 124 9.69 -3.82 -14.95
CA CYS A 124 9.97 -2.49 -15.45
C CYS A 124 10.21 -2.56 -16.96
N THR A 125 9.38 -1.88 -17.74
CA THR A 125 9.52 -1.78 -19.20
C THR A 125 10.05 -0.40 -19.55
N ALA A 126 11.25 -0.34 -20.13
CA ALA A 126 11.86 0.87 -20.66
C ALA A 126 11.64 0.92 -22.18
N LEU A 127 10.89 1.92 -22.65
CA LEU A 127 10.61 2.16 -24.06
C LEU A 127 11.52 3.29 -24.58
N TYR A 128 12.41 2.93 -25.51
CA TYR A 128 13.37 3.84 -26.13
C TYR A 128 12.84 4.47 -27.43
N PRO A 129 13.37 5.62 -27.87
CA PRO A 129 12.95 6.26 -29.12
C PRO A 129 13.19 5.39 -30.37
N SER A 130 14.29 4.65 -30.40
CA SER A 130 14.69 3.79 -31.52
C SER A 130 15.44 2.54 -31.04
N ARG A 131 15.59 1.58 -31.95
CA ARG A 131 16.41 0.37 -31.73
C ARG A 131 17.87 0.72 -31.46
N ASP A 132 18.43 1.66 -32.21
CA ASP A 132 19.83 2.05 -32.07
C ASP A 132 20.13 2.62 -30.68
N VAL A 133 19.22 3.44 -30.13
CA VAL A 133 19.35 3.95 -28.75
C VAL A 133 19.27 2.81 -27.74
N ARG A 134 18.31 1.90 -27.91
CA ARG A 134 18.15 0.72 -27.04
C ARG A 134 19.41 -0.17 -27.05
N ASP A 135 19.94 -0.46 -28.24
CA ASP A 135 21.13 -1.29 -28.42
C ASP A 135 22.39 -0.60 -27.88
N ALA A 136 22.51 0.71 -28.04
CA ALA A 136 23.58 1.50 -27.41
C ALA A 136 23.54 1.39 -25.88
N VAL A 137 22.34 1.51 -25.28
CA VAL A 137 22.16 1.35 -23.82
C VAL A 137 22.47 -0.07 -23.36
N LEU A 138 22.09 -1.10 -24.12
CA LEU A 138 22.47 -2.49 -23.82
C LEU A 138 23.99 -2.73 -23.91
N GLY A 139 24.70 -1.96 -24.74
CA GLY A 139 26.16 -1.99 -24.83
C GLY A 139 26.87 -1.35 -23.63
N THR A 140 26.15 -0.66 -22.75
CA THR A 140 26.69 -0.09 -21.51
C THR A 140 26.71 -1.10 -20.35
N GLY A 141 27.21 -0.67 -19.20
CA GLY A 141 27.12 -1.42 -17.93
C GLY A 141 25.72 -1.46 -17.30
N MET A 142 24.67 -0.96 -17.97
CA MET A 142 23.31 -0.80 -17.40
C MET A 142 22.78 -2.10 -16.77
N ARG A 143 22.94 -3.26 -17.42
CA ARG A 143 22.45 -4.54 -16.87
C ARG A 143 23.08 -4.88 -15.52
N ALA A 144 24.38 -4.70 -15.41
CA ALA A 144 25.12 -4.94 -14.17
C ALA A 144 24.71 -3.92 -13.10
N GLY A 145 24.67 -2.64 -13.44
CA GLY A 145 24.29 -1.56 -12.51
C GLY A 145 22.86 -1.70 -11.98
N MET A 146 21.90 -2.02 -12.86
CA MET A 146 20.50 -2.28 -12.47
C MET A 146 20.39 -3.52 -11.58
N SER A 147 21.11 -4.60 -11.92
CA SER A 147 21.12 -5.81 -11.10
C SER A 147 21.71 -5.57 -9.71
N GLU A 148 22.80 -4.81 -9.62
CA GLU A 148 23.43 -4.43 -8.35
C GLU A 148 22.49 -3.57 -7.50
N GLY A 149 21.84 -2.56 -8.10
CA GLY A 149 20.87 -1.73 -7.40
C GLY A 149 19.69 -2.55 -6.85
N LEU A 150 19.16 -3.49 -7.65
CA LEU A 150 18.08 -4.37 -7.22
C LEU A 150 18.51 -5.37 -6.14
N ASN A 151 19.76 -5.85 -6.17
CA ASN A 151 20.31 -6.67 -5.08
C ASN A 151 20.37 -5.86 -3.77
N ARG A 152 20.82 -4.59 -3.82
CA ARG A 152 20.82 -3.70 -2.65
C ARG A 152 19.40 -3.40 -2.15
N LEU A 153 18.44 -3.24 -3.07
CA LEU A 153 17.04 -3.06 -2.70
C LEU A 153 16.53 -4.30 -1.96
N GLU A 154 16.77 -5.49 -2.48
CA GLU A 154 16.38 -6.75 -1.85
C GLU A 154 17.03 -6.93 -0.48
N GLU A 155 18.33 -6.63 -0.33
CA GLU A 155 19.00 -6.63 0.97
C GLU A 155 18.33 -5.68 1.97
N ARG A 156 17.86 -4.51 1.53
CA ARG A 156 17.16 -3.56 2.40
C ARG A 156 15.75 -3.96 2.75
N LEU A 157 15.01 -4.53 1.80
CA LEU A 157 13.69 -5.09 2.04
C LEU A 157 13.79 -6.25 3.05
N ARG A 158 14.80 -7.12 2.87
CA ARG A 158 15.13 -8.19 3.83
C ARG A 158 15.64 -7.65 5.17
N ALA A 159 16.44 -6.59 5.21
CA ALA A 159 16.92 -6.01 6.47
C ALA A 159 15.80 -5.33 7.26
N ARG A 160 14.81 -4.73 6.60
CA ARG A 160 13.57 -4.27 7.26
C ARG A 160 12.71 -5.44 7.76
N ALA A 161 12.70 -6.57 7.03
CA ALA A 161 12.11 -7.82 7.50
C ALA A 161 12.94 -8.50 8.62
N GLY A 162 14.26 -8.32 8.63
CA GLY A 162 15.24 -8.93 9.55
C GLY A 162 15.53 -8.11 10.81
N SER A 163 15.23 -6.80 10.82
CA SER A 163 15.01 -6.04 12.07
C SER A 163 13.77 -6.52 12.85
N SER A 164 13.07 -7.51 12.30
CA SER A 164 12.04 -8.33 12.91
C SER A 164 12.48 -9.81 13.01
N GLU A 165 13.75 -10.11 13.29
CA GLU A 165 14.16 -11.47 13.70
C GLU A 165 13.65 -11.77 15.11
N GLY A 166 12.40 -12.23 15.14
CA GLY A 166 11.65 -12.61 16.32
C GLY A 166 10.19 -12.98 16.02
N LYS A 167 9.80 -13.23 14.77
CA LYS A 167 8.67 -14.11 14.39
C LYS A 167 8.62 -14.21 12.87
N THR A 168 8.59 -15.42 12.34
CA THR A 168 7.84 -15.73 11.11
C THR A 168 6.39 -15.39 11.42
N THR A 169 6.01 -14.12 11.31
CA THR A 169 4.62 -13.72 11.50
C THR A 169 3.87 -14.23 10.30
N VAL A 170 3.16 -15.35 10.51
CA VAL A 170 2.01 -15.72 9.69
C VAL A 170 1.16 -14.46 9.46
N ASP A 171 0.70 -14.24 8.24
CA ASP A 171 -0.21 -13.14 7.91
C ASP A 171 -1.58 -13.45 8.52
N TRP A 172 -1.82 -12.93 9.73
CA TRP A 172 -3.10 -13.07 10.43
C TRP A 172 -4.03 -11.93 10.01
N LYS A 173 -4.94 -12.23 9.09
CA LYS A 173 -6.01 -11.31 8.69
C LYS A 173 -7.17 -11.41 9.67
N LEU A 174 -7.69 -10.27 10.08
CA LEU A 174 -8.93 -10.20 10.85
C LEU A 174 -10.10 -10.27 9.87
N GLU A 175 -10.68 -11.46 9.72
CA GLU A 175 -11.80 -11.69 8.79
C GLU A 175 -13.11 -11.14 9.35
N ALA A 176 -13.41 -11.44 10.61
CA ALA A 176 -14.69 -11.13 11.21
C ALA A 176 -14.58 -10.84 12.71
N VAL A 177 -15.33 -9.83 13.17
CA VAL A 177 -15.53 -9.53 14.58
C VAL A 177 -16.98 -9.82 14.96
N PRO A 178 -17.23 -10.79 15.87
CA PRO A 178 -18.56 -11.02 16.38
C PRO A 178 -19.04 -9.86 17.26
N LEU A 179 -20.27 -9.38 17.04
CA LEU A 179 -20.92 -8.39 17.90
C LEU A 179 -22.14 -8.99 18.60
N PRO A 180 -22.22 -8.91 19.95
CA PRO A 180 -23.38 -9.37 20.68
C PRO A 180 -24.52 -8.35 20.52
N VAL A 181 -25.68 -8.84 20.08
CA VAL A 181 -26.89 -8.05 19.88
C VAL A 181 -28.09 -8.80 20.46
N THR A 182 -29.09 -8.09 20.95
CA THR A 182 -30.34 -8.70 21.44
C THR A 182 -31.29 -9.07 20.30
N ASP A 183 -31.20 -8.39 19.15
CA ASP A 183 -32.08 -8.60 18.00
C ASP A 183 -31.33 -8.46 16.67
N VAL A 184 -31.29 -9.54 15.89
CA VAL A 184 -30.55 -9.60 14.62
C VAL A 184 -31.20 -8.76 13.53
N ASP A 185 -32.53 -8.64 13.50
CA ASP A 185 -33.23 -7.83 12.49
C ASP A 185 -33.05 -6.34 12.78
N ARG A 186 -33.09 -5.93 14.05
CA ARG A 186 -32.76 -4.56 14.46
C ARG A 186 -31.31 -4.21 14.15
N ALA A 187 -30.38 -5.13 14.42
CA ALA A 187 -28.97 -4.96 14.05
C ALA A 187 -28.80 -4.84 12.53
N LYS A 188 -29.48 -5.69 11.74
CA LYS A 188 -29.45 -5.64 10.28
C LYS A 188 -29.89 -4.29 9.73
N HIS A 189 -31.01 -3.78 10.24
CA HIS A 189 -31.54 -2.48 9.83
C HIS A 189 -30.54 -1.36 10.17
N PHE A 190 -30.06 -1.32 11.41
CA PHE A 190 -29.09 -0.32 11.83
C PHE A 190 -27.80 -0.37 11.01
N TYR A 191 -27.12 -1.52 10.96
CA TYR A 191 -25.83 -1.62 10.28
C TYR A 191 -25.97 -1.51 8.76
N GLY A 192 -26.98 -2.17 8.18
CA GLY A 192 -27.16 -2.21 6.72
C GLY A 192 -27.72 -0.92 6.13
N GLU A 193 -28.75 -0.34 6.76
CA GLU A 193 -29.49 0.80 6.19
C GLU A 193 -29.03 2.14 6.78
N MET A 194 -28.78 2.20 8.09
CA MET A 194 -28.38 3.46 8.74
C MET A 194 -26.87 3.69 8.66
N ALA A 195 -26.06 2.70 9.07
CA ALA A 195 -24.61 2.80 9.04
C ALA A 195 -24.00 2.53 7.64
N GLY A 196 -24.78 1.96 6.72
CA GLY A 196 -24.38 1.74 5.32
C GLY A 196 -23.42 0.57 5.10
N PHE A 197 -23.38 -0.41 6.00
CA PHE A 197 -22.58 -1.63 5.82
C PHE A 197 -23.25 -2.52 4.77
N THR A 198 -22.43 -3.23 4.00
CA THR A 198 -22.95 -4.21 3.03
C THR A 198 -23.39 -5.46 3.78
N VAL A 199 -24.63 -5.91 3.57
CA VAL A 199 -25.09 -7.22 4.05
C VAL A 199 -24.52 -8.29 3.14
N ASP A 200 -23.47 -8.98 3.57
CA ASP A 200 -22.80 -10.00 2.76
C ASP A 200 -23.57 -11.33 2.80
N HIS A 201 -23.95 -11.74 4.01
CA HIS A 201 -24.61 -13.02 4.27
C HIS A 201 -25.69 -12.88 5.35
N ASP A 202 -26.84 -13.53 5.14
CA ASP A 202 -27.90 -13.66 6.15
C ASP A 202 -28.46 -15.09 6.04
N HIS A 203 -27.96 -15.98 6.89
CA HIS A 203 -28.28 -17.40 6.86
C HIS A 203 -28.99 -17.82 8.14
N ARG A 204 -30.15 -18.48 7.99
CA ARG A 204 -30.91 -19.10 9.08
C ARG A 204 -30.80 -20.62 8.96
N ILE A 205 -30.41 -21.29 10.04
CA ILE A 205 -30.33 -22.76 10.12
C ILE A 205 -31.25 -23.20 11.27
N GLY A 206 -32.45 -23.67 10.93
CA GLY A 206 -33.49 -23.94 11.92
C GLY A 206 -34.01 -22.66 12.57
N GLU A 207 -34.67 -22.79 13.71
CA GLU A 207 -35.26 -21.65 14.46
C GLU A 207 -34.25 -20.98 15.40
N ASP A 208 -33.25 -21.73 15.89
CA ASP A 208 -32.38 -21.29 16.98
C ASP A 208 -31.04 -20.68 16.53
N PHE A 209 -30.70 -20.77 15.23
CA PHE A 209 -29.42 -20.31 14.72
C PHE A 209 -29.57 -19.42 13.48
N ARG A 210 -29.02 -18.20 13.58
CA ARG A 210 -28.94 -17.25 12.48
C ARG A 210 -27.58 -16.57 12.51
N VAL A 211 -26.97 -16.41 11.34
CA VAL A 211 -25.72 -15.68 11.14
C VAL A 211 -25.97 -14.57 10.13
N LEU A 212 -25.66 -13.35 10.53
CA LEU A 212 -25.66 -12.16 9.68
C LEU A 212 -24.24 -11.60 9.65
N GLN A 213 -23.66 -11.54 8.45
CA GLN A 213 -22.35 -10.93 8.19
C GLN A 213 -22.54 -9.62 7.43
N LEU A 214 -21.87 -8.57 7.92
CA LEU A 214 -21.97 -7.20 7.41
C LEU A 214 -20.57 -6.59 7.26
N THR A 215 -20.23 -6.02 6.11
CA THR A 215 -18.92 -5.39 5.85
C THR A 215 -19.03 -3.86 5.78
N PRO A 216 -18.29 -3.11 6.64
CA PRO A 216 -18.18 -1.67 6.49
C PRO A 216 -17.57 -1.28 5.13
N PRO A 217 -18.02 -0.19 4.49
CA PRO A 217 -17.49 0.23 3.20
C PRO A 217 -15.95 0.35 3.19
N GLY A 218 -15.30 -0.37 2.27
CA GLY A 218 -13.84 -0.36 2.11
C GLY A 218 -13.05 -1.17 3.16
N SER A 219 -13.71 -1.82 4.12
CA SER A 219 -13.06 -2.70 5.09
C SER A 219 -12.75 -4.07 4.48
N ALA A 220 -11.65 -4.68 4.90
CA ALA A 220 -11.36 -6.10 4.66
C ALA A 220 -11.90 -7.02 5.78
N CYS A 221 -12.37 -6.44 6.89
CA CYS A 221 -12.92 -7.13 8.04
C CYS A 221 -14.43 -6.90 8.14
N SER A 222 -15.18 -7.98 8.35
CA SER A 222 -16.63 -7.99 8.56
C SER A 222 -17.01 -7.92 10.04
N ILE A 223 -18.26 -7.57 10.29
CA ILE A 223 -18.96 -7.80 11.55
C ILE A 223 -19.88 -8.99 11.39
N VAL A 224 -19.94 -9.85 12.41
CA VAL A 224 -20.88 -10.97 12.46
C VAL A 224 -21.79 -10.81 13.66
N VAL A 225 -23.11 -10.78 13.44
CA VAL A 225 -24.13 -10.79 14.48
C VAL A 225 -25.02 -12.01 14.30
N GLY A 226 -25.58 -12.53 15.39
CA GLY A 226 -26.48 -13.67 15.28
C GLY A 226 -26.81 -14.39 16.58
N THR A 227 -27.83 -15.23 16.51
CA THR A 227 -28.32 -16.01 17.66
C THR A 227 -27.42 -17.22 17.87
N GLY A 228 -26.88 -17.38 19.09
CA GLY A 228 -26.02 -18.51 19.46
C GLY A 228 -24.57 -18.43 18.95
N ILE A 229 -24.12 -17.27 18.44
CA ILE A 229 -22.75 -17.08 17.91
C ILE A 229 -21.75 -16.67 18.99
N VAL A 230 -22.18 -15.84 19.94
CA VAL A 230 -21.34 -15.32 21.02
C VAL A 230 -22.06 -15.41 22.36
N ALA A 231 -21.28 -15.68 23.42
CA ALA A 231 -21.77 -15.75 24.80
C ALA A 231 -21.58 -14.44 25.58
N THR A 232 -21.10 -13.39 24.92
CA THR A 232 -20.88 -12.06 25.51
C THR A 232 -22.19 -11.26 25.56
N GLU A 233 -22.30 -10.38 26.56
CA GLU A 233 -23.49 -9.56 26.78
C GLU A 233 -23.66 -8.52 25.66
N PRO A 234 -24.87 -8.34 25.09
CA PRO A 234 -25.14 -7.26 24.13
C PRO A 234 -24.73 -5.88 24.66
N GLY A 235 -24.13 -5.07 23.80
CA GLY A 235 -23.63 -3.73 24.17
C GLY A 235 -22.25 -3.70 24.83
N SER A 236 -21.68 -4.86 25.16
CA SER A 236 -20.41 -4.93 25.89
C SER A 236 -19.17 -4.57 25.06
N VAL A 237 -19.27 -4.55 23.72
CA VAL A 237 -18.13 -4.24 22.85
C VAL A 237 -17.98 -2.74 22.67
N GLN A 238 -16.79 -2.21 22.94
CA GLN A 238 -16.48 -0.79 22.85
C GLN A 238 -15.16 -0.57 22.10
N GLY A 239 -15.02 0.57 21.41
CA GLY A 239 -13.77 0.98 20.78
C GLY A 239 -13.53 0.40 19.38
N LEU A 240 -14.53 -0.18 18.73
CA LEU A 240 -14.41 -0.61 17.33
C LEU A 240 -14.15 0.59 16.44
N THR A 241 -13.00 0.61 15.77
CA THR A 241 -12.53 1.81 15.06
C THR A 241 -12.70 1.68 13.56
N LEU A 242 -13.45 2.62 12.97
CA LEU A 242 -13.55 2.83 11.53
C LEU A 242 -12.65 3.98 11.13
N VAL A 243 -11.67 3.71 10.27
CA VAL A 243 -10.79 4.76 9.74
C VAL A 243 -11.46 5.40 8.53
N VAL A 244 -11.63 6.71 8.57
CA VAL A 244 -12.29 7.50 7.52
C VAL A 244 -11.33 8.53 6.94
N PRO A 245 -11.42 8.81 5.62
CA PRO A 245 -10.59 9.83 4.99
C PRO A 245 -11.03 11.25 5.39
N ASP A 246 -12.32 11.45 5.67
CA ASP A 246 -12.93 12.71 6.09
C ASP A 246 -13.99 12.42 7.16
N ILE A 247 -13.72 12.82 8.39
CA ILE A 247 -14.57 12.57 9.56
C ILE A 247 -15.81 13.45 9.57
N HIS A 248 -15.75 14.65 8.99
CA HIS A 248 -16.91 15.53 8.91
C HIS A 248 -17.90 15.01 7.87
N ALA A 249 -17.40 14.54 6.72
CA ALA A 249 -18.22 13.88 5.71
C ALA A 249 -18.85 12.59 6.26
N ALA A 250 -18.05 11.73 6.91
CA ALA A 250 -18.55 10.48 7.50
C ALA A 250 -19.62 10.74 8.57
N ARG A 251 -19.39 11.72 9.45
CA ARG A 251 -20.38 12.13 10.46
C ARG A 251 -21.65 12.66 9.81
N ALA A 252 -21.54 13.51 8.80
CA ALA A 252 -22.71 14.08 8.11
C ALA A 252 -23.53 12.99 7.40
N GLU A 253 -22.86 11.99 6.80
CA GLU A 253 -23.53 10.86 6.18
C GLU A 253 -24.32 10.02 7.20
N LEU A 254 -23.69 9.66 8.31
CA LEU A 254 -24.31 8.84 9.37
C LEU A 254 -25.48 9.57 10.04
N THR A 255 -25.27 10.84 10.43
CA THR A 255 -26.33 11.67 11.02
C THR A 255 -27.47 11.92 10.04
N GLY A 256 -27.17 12.10 8.75
CA GLY A 256 -28.17 12.20 7.68
C GLY A 256 -29.02 10.93 7.50
N ARG A 257 -28.52 9.77 7.92
CA ARG A 257 -29.25 8.49 7.96
C ARG A 257 -29.87 8.18 9.32
N GLY A 258 -29.83 9.12 10.27
CA GLY A 258 -30.46 8.99 11.58
C GLY A 258 -29.60 8.30 12.65
N VAL A 259 -28.31 8.08 12.41
CA VAL A 259 -27.39 7.60 13.46
C VAL A 259 -26.98 8.77 14.35
N GLU A 260 -27.10 8.61 15.66
CA GLU A 260 -26.59 9.59 16.62
C GLU A 260 -25.06 9.50 16.70
N VAL A 261 -24.37 10.58 16.28
CA VAL A 261 -22.90 10.66 16.29
C VAL A 261 -22.48 11.88 17.10
N SER A 262 -21.52 11.68 18.01
CA SER A 262 -20.93 12.76 18.83
C SER A 262 -20.34 13.86 17.95
N GLU A 263 -20.03 15.01 18.57
CA GLU A 263 -19.18 16.01 17.92
C GLU A 263 -17.78 15.46 17.65
N VAL A 264 -17.09 16.08 16.69
CA VAL A 264 -15.71 15.73 16.35
C VAL A 264 -14.76 16.32 17.38
N GLU A 265 -13.89 15.48 17.93
CA GLU A 265 -12.85 15.83 18.90
C GLU A 265 -11.47 15.69 18.27
N ASP A 266 -10.68 16.78 18.26
CA ASP A 266 -9.32 16.77 17.76
C ASP A 266 -8.31 16.52 18.88
N LEU A 267 -7.52 15.45 18.74
CA LEU A 267 -6.38 15.16 19.60
C LEU A 267 -5.09 15.65 18.93
N THR A 268 -4.61 16.78 19.42
CA THR A 268 -3.37 17.43 18.95
C THR A 268 -2.25 17.28 19.98
N ALA A 269 -1.02 17.00 19.54
CA ALA A 269 0.16 17.05 20.39
C ALA A 269 1.35 17.69 19.63
N PRO A 270 2.24 18.44 20.31
CA PRO A 270 3.40 19.06 19.66
C PRO A 270 4.25 18.05 18.89
N GLY A 271 4.49 18.30 17.60
CA GLY A 271 5.27 17.43 16.73
C GLY A 271 4.59 16.11 16.35
N LYS A 272 3.28 15.97 16.56
CA LYS A 272 2.49 14.79 16.18
C LYS A 272 1.36 15.17 15.20
N PRO A 273 1.00 14.28 14.27
CA PRO A 273 -0.22 14.39 13.47
C PRO A 273 -1.45 14.57 14.36
N THR A 274 -2.40 15.39 13.91
CA THR A 274 -3.72 15.48 14.56
C THR A 274 -4.51 14.22 14.26
N VAL A 275 -5.13 13.65 15.29
CA VAL A 275 -6.07 12.54 15.16
C VAL A 275 -7.42 13.03 15.61
N SER A 276 -8.42 12.94 14.74
CA SER A 276 -9.79 13.36 15.03
C SER A 276 -10.65 12.14 15.32
N HIS A 277 -11.52 12.24 16.32
CA HIS A 277 -12.44 11.18 16.73
C HIS A 277 -13.89 11.66 16.76
N ALA A 278 -14.82 10.75 16.47
CA ALA A 278 -16.23 10.90 16.74
C ALA A 278 -16.81 9.52 17.08
N TYR A 279 -17.87 9.48 17.87
CA TYR A 279 -18.35 8.25 18.48
C TYR A 279 -19.82 8.03 18.15
N PHE A 280 -20.22 6.78 17.93
CA PHE A 280 -21.61 6.37 17.83
C PHE A 280 -21.79 4.98 18.45
N SER A 281 -23.03 4.62 18.78
CA SER A 281 -23.37 3.30 19.29
C SER A 281 -24.44 2.65 18.45
N ASP A 282 -24.42 1.32 18.40
CA ASP A 282 -25.55 0.57 17.86
C ASP A 282 -26.73 0.52 18.86
N PRO A 283 -27.90 -0.01 18.47
CA PRO A 283 -29.09 -0.06 19.32
C PRO A 283 -28.92 -0.88 20.62
N ASP A 284 -27.90 -1.73 20.68
CA ASP A 284 -27.57 -2.55 21.85
C ASP A 284 -26.51 -1.87 22.73
N GLY A 285 -25.91 -0.77 22.27
CA GLY A 285 -24.91 0.01 22.99
C GLY A 285 -23.47 -0.31 22.60
N ASN A 286 -23.23 -1.19 21.61
CA ASN A 286 -21.87 -1.47 21.17
C ASN A 286 -21.27 -0.21 20.55
N GLY A 287 -20.11 0.22 21.06
CA GLY A 287 -19.51 1.51 20.75
C GLY A 287 -18.52 1.47 19.60
N TRP A 288 -18.65 2.47 18.73
CA TRP A 288 -17.83 2.69 17.55
C TRP A 288 -17.10 4.02 17.60
N VAL A 289 -15.91 4.05 17.01
CA VAL A 289 -15.05 5.23 16.87
C VAL A 289 -14.82 5.48 15.39
N LEU A 290 -15.24 6.63 14.88
CA LEU A 290 -14.73 7.18 13.63
C LEU A 290 -13.37 7.82 13.90
N GLN A 291 -12.37 7.52 13.08
CA GLN A 291 -11.03 8.07 13.22
C GLN A 291 -10.50 8.61 11.90
N GLN A 292 -10.09 9.87 11.87
CA GLN A 292 -9.30 10.45 10.78
C GLN A 292 -7.88 10.75 11.27
N ARG A 293 -6.87 10.44 10.46
CA ARG A 293 -5.47 10.82 10.72
C ARG A 293 -5.04 11.85 9.68
N ILE A 294 -4.83 13.09 10.11
CA ILE A 294 -4.33 14.16 9.25
C ILE A 294 -2.81 14.04 9.22
N HIS A 295 -2.26 13.48 8.13
CA HIS A 295 -0.82 13.50 7.91
C HIS A 295 -0.40 14.90 7.50
N PHE A 296 0.48 15.54 8.29
CA PHE A 296 1.20 16.71 7.78
C PHE A 296 2.16 16.22 6.69
N PRO A 297 2.22 16.89 5.53
CA PRO A 297 3.37 16.72 4.65
C PRO A 297 4.62 17.12 5.46
N GLY A 298 5.50 16.14 5.70
CA GLY A 298 6.81 16.36 6.33
C GLY A 298 7.78 17.02 5.38
#